data_AF-A0A7L2IRW6-F1
#
_entry.id   AF-A0A7L2IRW6-F1
#
_cell.length_a   1.000
_cell.length_b   1.000
_cell.length_c   1.000
_cell.angle_alpha   90.00
_cell.angle_beta   90.00
_cell.angle_gamma   90.00
#
_symmetry.space_group_name_H-M   'P 1'
#
loop_
_entity.id
_entity.type
_entity.pdbx_description
1 polymer ?
#
loop_
_entity_poly.entity_id
_entity_poly.type
_entity_poly.pdbx_seq_one_letter_code
_entity_poly.pdbx_strand_id
1 'polypeptide(L)'
;QLEIMLEPKVWREAATQVFFALGLGFGGVIAFSSYNKRDNNCHFDAVLVSFINFFTSVLATLVVFAVLGFKANIINEKCVIQNSEKILKLLKVGNLSQDMIPHHINFSSITAEDYNLVYDIIQKVKEEEFDALGLKSCQIEDELNKAVQGTGLAFIAFTEAMTHFPASPFWSVMFFLMLVNLGLGSMFGTIEGIITPIVDTFKVRKEILTVICCLVAFFIGLIFVQRSGNYFVTMFDDYSATLPLLIVVILENIAVTRIYGIDKFMEDLKDMLGFAPSQYYYYMWKYVSPLVLLCLLVASIVQMGLSPPGYNAWIEDSATEEFHSYPTWGMIVCISLMVLAVLPVPIVFVVHRCNLIDDNSGSLASVSYKRGRIIKEPVNLEGDNTSLIHGKSPSEVPSPNFGKNIYRKQTGSPALDTAPNGRYGIGYLMADMPDMPESDL
;
A
#
# COMPACT_ATOMS: atom_id res chain seq x y z
N GLN A 1 20.32 -15.47 13.64
CA GLN A 1 19.54 -14.65 12.67
C GLN A 1 18.28 -15.35 12.15
N LEU A 2 18.28 -16.63 11.74
CA LEU A 2 17.03 -17.33 11.35
C LEU A 2 16.05 -17.64 12.50
N GLU A 3 16.48 -17.53 13.75
CA GLU A 3 15.63 -17.78 14.94
C GLU A 3 14.38 -16.91 14.98
N ILE A 4 14.45 -15.70 14.43
CA ILE A 4 13.33 -14.76 14.31
C ILE A 4 12.17 -15.38 13.50
N MET A 5 12.44 -16.29 12.56
CA MET A 5 11.40 -16.96 11.77
C MET A 5 10.54 -17.93 12.59
N LEU A 6 10.97 -18.30 13.80
CA LEU A 6 10.17 -19.11 14.72
C LEU A 6 9.15 -18.28 15.49
N GLU A 7 9.26 -16.96 15.47
CA GLU A 7 8.36 -16.07 16.18
C GLU A 7 7.04 -15.90 15.41
N PRO A 8 5.87 -16.26 16.01
CA PRO A 8 4.58 -16.10 15.35
C PRO A 8 4.25 -14.65 14.98
N LYS A 9 4.80 -13.69 15.75
CA LYS A 9 4.64 -12.24 15.53
C LYS A 9 5.11 -11.82 14.13
N VAL A 10 6.24 -12.37 13.67
CA VAL A 10 6.88 -12.02 12.40
C VAL A 10 6.00 -12.40 11.21
N TRP A 11 5.44 -13.60 11.24
CA TRP A 11 4.52 -14.08 10.19
C TRP A 11 3.21 -13.30 10.15
N ARG A 12 2.71 -12.92 11.33
CA ARG A 12 1.52 -12.08 11.44
C ARG A 12 1.75 -10.69 10.83
N GLU A 13 2.86 -10.05 11.15
CA GLU A 13 3.21 -8.73 10.62
C GLU A 13 3.46 -8.79 9.10
N ALA A 14 4.18 -9.81 8.63
CA ALA A 14 4.39 -10.03 7.20
C ALA A 14 3.06 -10.21 6.44
N ALA A 15 2.14 -11.01 6.96
CA ALA A 15 0.85 -11.21 6.31
C ALA A 15 -0.03 -9.95 6.36
N THR A 16 -0.07 -9.27 7.50
CA THR A 16 -0.80 -8.00 7.67
C THR A 16 -0.31 -6.95 6.68
N GLN A 17 1.01 -6.85 6.49
CA GLN A 17 1.62 -5.96 5.50
C GLN A 17 1.15 -6.26 4.08
N VAL A 18 0.95 -7.54 3.72
CA VAL A 18 0.43 -7.91 2.39
C VAL A 18 -1.01 -7.42 2.19
N PHE A 19 -1.88 -7.51 3.20
CA PHE A 19 -3.25 -7.01 3.10
C PHE A 19 -3.31 -5.50 2.91
N PHE A 20 -2.53 -4.76 3.70
CA PHE A 20 -2.47 -3.30 3.62
C PHE A 20 -1.82 -2.82 2.31
N ALA A 21 -0.73 -3.47 1.88
CA ALA A 21 -0.03 -3.08 0.66
C ALA A 21 -0.89 -3.28 -0.61
N LEU A 22 -1.70 -4.35 -0.65
CA LEU A 22 -2.59 -4.63 -1.78
C LEU A 22 -3.99 -4.01 -1.65
N GLY A 23 -4.33 -3.41 -0.50
CA GLY A 23 -5.66 -2.82 -0.25
C GLY A 23 -6.80 -3.84 -0.26
N LEU A 24 -6.53 -5.07 0.18
CA LEU A 24 -7.52 -6.15 0.21
C LEU A 24 -8.54 -5.93 1.34
N GLY A 25 -9.82 -6.24 1.11
CA GLY A 25 -10.89 -6.12 2.13
C GLY A 25 -11.44 -4.71 2.35
N PHE A 26 -10.87 -3.67 1.70
CA PHE A 26 -11.38 -2.29 1.77
C PHE A 26 -12.50 -1.99 0.75
N GLY A 27 -12.82 -2.92 -0.16
CA GLY A 27 -13.81 -2.73 -1.21
C GLY A 27 -13.37 -1.86 -2.40
N GLY A 28 -12.29 -1.09 -2.28
CA GLY A 28 -11.77 -0.23 -3.36
C GLY A 28 -11.40 -1.00 -4.64
N VAL A 29 -10.73 -2.15 -4.51
CA VAL A 29 -10.36 -2.99 -5.66
C VAL A 29 -11.61 -3.56 -6.36
N ILE A 30 -12.63 -3.93 -5.59
CA ILE A 30 -13.91 -4.42 -6.12
C ILE A 30 -14.62 -3.29 -6.87
N ALA A 31 -14.66 -2.09 -6.29
CA ALA A 31 -15.24 -0.90 -6.92
C ALA A 31 -14.55 -0.56 -8.24
N PHE A 32 -13.21 -0.51 -8.27
CA PHE A 32 -12.48 -0.25 -9.52
C PHE A 32 -12.69 -1.33 -10.57
N SER A 33 -12.69 -2.60 -10.16
CA SER A 33 -12.92 -3.73 -11.07
C SER A 33 -14.34 -3.73 -11.65
N SER A 34 -15.32 -3.15 -10.95
CA SER A 34 -16.71 -3.07 -11.43
C SER A 34 -16.89 -2.17 -12.66
N TYR A 35 -15.96 -1.23 -12.88
CA TYR A 35 -15.94 -0.36 -14.06
C TYR A 35 -15.27 -0.98 -15.28
N ASN A 36 -14.59 -2.11 -15.13
CA ASN A 36 -13.94 -2.80 -16.24
C ASN A 36 -14.95 -3.47 -17.16
N LYS A 37 -14.54 -3.68 -18.42
CA LYS A 37 -15.29 -4.52 -19.34
C LYS A 37 -15.30 -5.96 -18.84
N ARG A 38 -16.37 -6.71 -19.15
CA ARG A 38 -16.55 -8.09 -18.70
C ARG A 38 -15.49 -9.05 -19.25
N ASP A 39 -14.97 -8.78 -20.44
CA ASP A 39 -13.95 -9.56 -21.14
C ASP A 39 -12.51 -9.08 -20.83
N ASN A 40 -12.35 -8.14 -19.89
CA ASN A 40 -11.03 -7.68 -19.47
C ASN A 40 -10.25 -8.79 -18.77
N ASN A 41 -8.96 -8.90 -19.06
CA ASN A 41 -8.09 -9.93 -18.48
C ASN A 41 -7.71 -9.60 -17.03
N CYS A 42 -8.65 -9.80 -16.11
CA CYS A 42 -8.45 -9.53 -14.68
C CYS A 42 -7.36 -10.42 -14.04
N HIS A 43 -7.04 -11.57 -14.65
CA HIS A 43 -5.96 -12.44 -14.18
C HIS A 43 -4.59 -11.80 -14.39
N PHE A 44 -4.35 -11.27 -15.60
CA PHE A 44 -3.12 -10.55 -15.90
C PHE A 44 -2.96 -9.31 -15.02
N ASP A 45 -4.03 -8.54 -14.86
CA ASP A 45 -4.02 -7.33 -14.02
C ASP A 45 -3.67 -7.67 -12.56
N ALA A 46 -4.28 -8.72 -11.99
CA ALA A 46 -4.00 -9.14 -10.62
C ALA A 46 -2.54 -9.58 -10.41
N VAL A 47 -1.98 -10.32 -11.37
CA VAL A 47 -0.57 -10.75 -11.32
C VAL A 47 0.37 -9.56 -11.48
N LEU A 48 0.09 -8.66 -12.43
CA LEU A 48 0.90 -7.48 -12.69
C LEU A 48 0.93 -6.54 -11.48
N VAL A 49 -0.23 -6.24 -10.88
CA VAL A 49 -0.34 -5.40 -9.69
C VAL A 49 0.43 -6.00 -8.52
N SER A 50 0.29 -7.31 -8.29
CA SER A 50 1.02 -8.02 -7.23
C SER A 50 2.52 -7.95 -7.43
N PHE A 51 2.99 -8.13 -8.68
CA PHE A 51 4.41 -8.07 -9.03
C PHE A 51 4.99 -6.66 -8.89
N ILE A 52 4.28 -5.62 -9.39
CA ILE A 52 4.71 -4.22 -9.26
C ILE A 52 4.77 -3.82 -7.78
N ASN A 53 3.77 -4.20 -6.97
CA ASN A 53 3.76 -3.93 -5.54
C ASN A 53 4.97 -4.55 -4.83
N PHE A 54 5.29 -5.82 -5.15
CA PHE A 54 6.47 -6.49 -4.62
C PHE A 54 7.77 -5.78 -5.02
N PHE A 55 7.96 -5.49 -6.31
CA PHE A 55 9.17 -4.82 -6.79
C PHE A 55 9.34 -3.42 -6.21
N THR A 56 8.25 -2.66 -6.12
CA THR A 56 8.24 -1.32 -5.52
C THR A 56 8.60 -1.39 -4.04
N SER A 57 8.09 -2.39 -3.31
CA SER A 57 8.42 -2.60 -1.89
C SER A 57 9.91 -2.92 -1.69
N VAL A 58 10.49 -3.77 -2.55
CA VAL A 58 11.93 -4.09 -2.51
C VAL A 58 12.77 -2.85 -2.82
N LEU A 59 12.42 -2.09 -3.85
CA LEU A 59 13.14 -0.87 -4.23
C LEU A 59 13.05 0.21 -3.14
N ALA A 60 11.87 0.42 -2.57
CA ALA A 60 11.66 1.35 -1.46
C ALA A 60 12.50 0.94 -0.23
N THR A 61 12.53 -0.36 0.09
CA THR A 61 13.33 -0.91 1.19
C THR A 61 14.82 -0.65 0.96
N LEU A 62 15.34 -0.89 -0.24
CA LEU A 62 16.73 -0.61 -0.58
C LEU A 62 17.07 0.88 -0.38
N VAL A 63 16.23 1.78 -0.88
CA VAL A 63 16.43 3.23 -0.73
C VAL A 63 16.39 3.64 0.74
N VAL A 64 15.43 3.13 1.52
CA VAL A 64 15.31 3.41 2.96
C VAL A 64 16.56 2.99 3.71
N PHE A 65 17.00 1.74 3.54
CA PHE A 65 18.19 1.26 4.25
C PHE A 65 19.48 1.93 3.80
N ALA A 66 19.58 2.35 2.54
CA ALA A 66 20.72 3.14 2.07
C ALA A 66 20.81 4.51 2.77
N VAL A 67 19.68 5.21 2.92
CA VAL A 67 19.63 6.51 3.62
C VAL A 67 19.88 6.34 5.12
N LEU A 68 19.32 5.30 5.74
CA LEU A 68 19.58 4.99 7.15
C LEU A 68 21.04 4.62 7.40
N GLY A 69 21.65 3.82 6.52
CA GLY A 69 23.07 3.48 6.60
C GLY A 69 23.98 4.70 6.45
N PHE A 70 23.65 5.60 5.51
CA PHE A 70 24.35 6.88 5.36
C PHE A 70 24.26 7.74 6.63
N LYS A 71 23.06 7.88 7.20
CA LYS A 71 22.83 8.59 8.47
C LYS A 71 23.66 7.98 9.60
N ALA A 72 23.59 6.65 9.78
CA ALA A 72 24.30 5.95 10.84
C ALA A 72 25.83 6.15 10.72
N ASN A 73 26.37 6.11 9.50
CA ASN A 73 27.80 6.34 9.28
C ASN A 73 28.22 7.78 9.65
N ILE A 74 27.44 8.79 9.27
CA ILE A 74 27.73 10.19 9.63
C ILE A 74 27.64 10.43 11.13
N ILE A 75 26.62 9.87 11.80
CA ILE A 75 26.46 9.99 13.25
C ILE A 75 27.63 9.30 13.97
N ASN A 76 28.03 8.12 13.49
CA ASN A 76 29.15 7.38 14.04
C ASN A 76 30.47 8.15 13.90
N GLU A 77 30.75 8.73 12.74
CA GLU A 77 31.95 9.55 12.52
C GLU A 77 31.99 10.76 13.46
N LYS A 78 30.86 11.46 13.64
CA LYS A 78 30.75 12.57 14.60
C LYS A 78 30.94 12.11 16.05
N CYS A 79 30.41 10.95 16.43
CA CYS A 79 30.59 10.35 17.75
C CYS A 79 32.07 10.10 18.04
N VAL A 80 32.78 9.50 17.08
CA VAL A 80 34.22 9.21 17.17
C VAL A 80 35.05 10.49 17.30
N ILE A 81 34.78 11.51 16.48
CA ILE A 81 35.48 12.80 16.55
C ILE A 81 35.24 13.47 17.92
N GLN A 82 33.99 13.55 18.39
CA GLN A 82 33.68 14.19 19.67
C GLN A 82 34.30 13.46 20.87
N ASN A 83 34.27 12.13 20.89
CA ASN A 83 34.84 11.36 21.98
C ASN A 83 36.38 11.36 21.93
N SER A 84 36.99 11.34 20.75
CA SER A 84 38.45 11.51 20.64
C SER A 84 38.93 12.87 21.18
N GLU A 85 38.19 13.95 20.94
CA GLU A 85 38.46 15.25 21.55
C GLU A 85 38.34 15.24 23.08
N LYS A 86 37.36 14.51 23.63
CA LYS A 86 37.24 14.32 25.08
C LYS A 86 38.42 13.54 25.65
N ILE A 87 38.84 12.46 24.99
CA ILE A 87 40.00 11.66 25.39
C ILE A 87 41.25 12.55 25.39
N LEU A 88 41.46 13.36 24.35
CA LEU A 88 42.57 14.32 24.30
C LEU A 88 42.54 15.34 25.45
N LYS A 89 41.35 15.80 25.86
CA LYS A 89 41.21 16.68 27.03
C LYS A 89 41.56 15.95 28.33
N LEU A 90 41.12 14.72 28.49
CA LEU A 90 41.39 13.90 29.68
C LEU A 90 42.87 13.52 29.82
N LEU A 91 43.56 13.28 28.70
CA LEU A 91 45.02 13.09 28.66
C LEU A 91 45.76 14.35 29.11
N LYS A 92 45.33 15.54 28.67
CA LYS A 92 45.95 16.82 29.05
C LYS A 92 45.76 17.16 30.53
N VAL A 93 44.63 16.77 31.12
CA VAL A 93 44.33 16.97 32.55
C VAL A 93 45.09 15.97 33.43
N GLY A 94 45.64 14.90 32.85
CA GLY A 94 46.40 13.87 33.57
C GLY A 94 45.53 12.75 34.17
N ASN A 95 44.23 12.70 33.83
CA ASN A 95 43.33 11.63 34.29
C ASN A 95 43.53 10.31 33.52
N LEU A 96 44.12 10.37 32.32
CA LEU A 96 44.59 9.20 31.56
C LEU A 96 46.10 9.30 31.33
N SER A 97 46.82 8.19 31.47
CA SER A 97 48.21 8.04 31.02
C SER A 97 48.25 7.77 29.51
N GLN A 98 49.19 8.43 28.82
CA GLN A 98 49.46 8.23 27.39
C GLN A 98 49.89 6.78 27.08
N ASP A 99 50.44 6.05 28.06
CA ASP A 99 50.93 4.67 27.89
C ASP A 99 49.80 3.65 27.65
N MET A 100 48.54 4.02 27.92
CA MET A 100 47.37 3.18 27.66
C MET A 100 46.95 3.19 26.19
N ILE A 101 47.45 4.12 25.38
CA ILE A 101 47.04 4.28 23.98
C ILE A 101 48.08 3.62 23.07
N PRO A 102 47.67 2.69 22.19
CA PRO A 102 48.56 2.10 21.23
C PRO A 102 49.28 3.15 20.37
N HIS A 103 50.60 3.02 20.21
CA HIS A 103 51.44 4.00 19.50
C HIS A 103 51.09 4.21 18.01
N HIS A 104 50.30 3.32 17.40
CA HIS A 104 49.85 3.46 16.01
C HIS A 104 48.67 4.43 15.85
N ILE A 105 48.04 4.86 16.95
CA ILE A 105 46.83 5.68 16.91
C ILE A 105 47.20 7.15 16.96
N ASN A 106 46.86 7.87 15.91
CA ASN A 106 46.99 9.31 15.85
C ASN A 106 45.60 9.96 15.92
N PHE A 107 45.33 10.71 16.98
CA PHE A 107 44.03 11.37 17.21
C PHE A 107 43.68 12.46 16.19
N SER A 108 44.61 12.86 15.31
CA SER A 108 44.31 13.79 14.21
C SER A 108 43.56 13.14 13.04
N SER A 109 43.61 11.81 12.91
CA SER A 109 42.92 11.04 11.88
C SER A 109 42.53 9.67 12.43
N ILE A 110 41.70 9.66 13.47
CA ILE A 110 41.26 8.43 14.13
C ILE A 110 40.14 7.75 13.33
N THR A 111 40.28 6.45 13.08
CA THR A 111 39.21 5.65 12.46
C THR A 111 38.24 5.13 13.52
N ALA A 112 37.03 4.71 13.11
CA ALA A 112 36.06 4.12 14.03
C ALA A 112 36.58 2.82 14.68
N GLU A 113 37.36 2.02 13.95
CA GLU A 113 37.99 0.80 14.48
C GLU A 113 39.04 1.12 15.55
N ASP A 114 39.90 2.12 15.30
CA ASP A 114 40.89 2.59 16.28
C ASP A 114 40.23 3.13 17.55
N TYR A 115 39.13 3.88 17.40
CA TYR A 115 38.37 4.40 18.54
C TYR A 115 37.78 3.26 19.37
N ASN A 116 37.16 2.26 18.74
CA ASN A 116 36.56 1.13 19.45
C ASN A 116 37.61 0.33 20.23
N LEU A 117 38.82 0.15 19.67
CA LEU A 117 39.93 -0.47 20.38
C LEU A 117 40.33 0.35 21.62
N VAL A 118 40.47 1.67 21.49
CA VAL A 118 40.81 2.55 22.61
C VAL A 118 39.71 2.56 23.66
N TYR A 119 38.44 2.60 23.24
CA TYR A 119 37.27 2.55 24.11
C TYR A 119 37.28 1.25 24.95
N ASP A 120 37.46 0.10 24.32
CA ASP A 120 37.51 -1.21 25.00
C ASP A 120 38.67 -1.31 26.00
N ILE A 121 39.83 -0.73 25.66
CA ILE A 121 40.99 -0.68 26.57
C ILE A 121 40.66 0.20 27.78
N ILE A 122 40.14 1.41 27.57
CA ILE A 122 39.80 2.33 28.65
C ILE A 122 38.72 1.71 29.55
N GLN A 123 37.71 1.06 28.98
CA GLN A 123 36.66 0.39 29.74
C GLN A 123 37.20 -0.72 30.63
N LYS A 124 38.13 -1.55 30.13
CA LYS A 124 38.74 -2.64 30.91
C LYS A 124 39.71 -2.16 31.98
N VAL A 125 40.42 -1.06 31.74
CA VAL A 125 41.45 -0.57 32.67
C VAL A 125 40.87 0.35 33.75
N LYS A 126 39.82 1.12 33.42
CA LYS A 126 39.19 2.11 34.31
C LYS A 126 37.76 1.71 34.70
N GLU A 127 37.53 0.42 34.94
CA GLU A 127 36.21 -0.20 35.16
C GLU A 127 35.32 0.57 36.15
N GLU A 128 35.87 1.04 37.29
CA GLU A 128 35.11 1.76 38.33
C GLU A 128 34.89 3.26 38.03
N GLU A 129 35.78 3.90 37.25
CA GLU A 129 35.72 5.34 36.94
C GLU A 129 35.14 5.61 35.54
N PHE A 130 34.77 4.57 34.80
CA PHE A 130 34.42 4.67 33.38
C PHE A 130 33.18 5.53 33.14
N ASP A 131 32.14 5.34 33.94
CA ASP A 131 30.90 6.10 33.82
C ASP A 131 31.11 7.61 34.07
N ALA A 132 32.10 7.96 34.91
CA ALA A 132 32.46 9.35 35.18
C ALA A 132 33.20 10.02 34.02
N LEU A 133 33.78 9.25 33.08
CA LEU A 133 34.47 9.78 31.90
C LEU A 133 33.49 10.25 30.81
N GLY A 134 32.23 9.80 30.83
CA GLY A 134 31.20 10.22 29.89
C GLY A 134 31.54 9.92 28.42
N LEU A 135 32.29 8.85 28.18
CA LEU A 135 32.58 8.30 26.85
C LEU A 135 31.41 7.44 26.39
N LYS A 136 31.11 7.48 25.09
CA LYS A 136 30.02 6.69 24.50
C LYS A 136 30.58 5.64 23.55
N SER A 137 29.98 4.46 23.52
CA SER A 137 30.21 3.48 22.45
C SER A 137 29.75 4.08 21.11
N CYS A 138 30.60 4.02 20.09
CA CYS A 138 30.31 4.52 18.75
C CYS A 138 30.29 3.32 17.79
N GLN A 139 29.18 2.57 17.80
CA GLN A 139 28.94 1.45 16.88
C GLN A 139 27.79 1.78 15.92
N ILE A 140 27.97 1.40 14.65
CA ILE A 140 26.98 1.66 13.59
C ILE A 140 25.73 0.80 13.83
N GLU A 141 25.91 -0.42 14.33
CA GLU A 141 24.84 -1.35 14.67
C GLU A 141 23.89 -0.76 15.71
N ASP A 142 24.41 -0.07 16.73
CA ASP A 142 23.58 0.57 17.75
C ASP A 142 22.70 1.68 17.16
N GLU A 143 23.25 2.46 16.23
CA GLU A 143 22.49 3.50 15.53
C GLU A 143 21.46 2.92 14.55
N LEU A 144 21.77 1.79 13.91
CA LEU A 144 20.83 1.11 13.01
C LEU A 144 19.71 0.39 13.79
N ASN A 145 20.01 -0.15 14.97
CA ASN A 145 19.02 -0.78 15.86
C ASN A 145 18.10 0.24 16.53
N LYS A 146 18.52 1.51 16.64
CA LYS A 146 17.68 2.64 17.06
C LYS A 146 16.75 3.14 15.94
N ALA A 147 16.70 2.47 14.78
CA ALA A 147 15.83 2.88 13.68
C ALA A 147 14.37 3.00 14.15
N VAL A 148 13.83 4.20 14.02
CA VAL A 148 12.46 4.55 14.43
C VAL A 148 11.47 3.90 13.46
N GLN A 149 10.44 3.24 13.98
CA GLN A 149 9.35 2.67 13.18
C GLN A 149 8.22 3.69 12.98
N GLY A 150 7.35 3.44 11.99
CA GLY A 150 6.17 4.28 11.74
C GLY A 150 6.51 5.69 11.25
N THR A 151 5.80 6.69 11.78
CA THR A 151 5.89 8.09 11.33
C THR A 151 7.27 8.71 11.59
N GLY A 152 7.96 8.31 12.66
CA GLY A 152 9.27 8.83 13.00
C GLY A 152 10.36 8.48 11.99
N LEU A 153 10.20 7.38 11.23
CA LEU A 153 11.12 7.04 10.14
C LEU A 153 11.19 8.17 9.11
N ALA A 154 10.03 8.60 8.60
CA ALA A 154 9.94 9.62 7.55
C ALA A 154 10.21 11.04 8.06
N PHE A 155 9.69 11.39 9.25
CA PHE A 155 9.69 12.77 9.75
C PHE A 155 10.84 13.11 10.70
N ILE A 156 11.62 12.12 11.16
CA ILE A 156 12.78 12.34 12.03
C ILE A 156 14.03 11.81 11.33
N ALA A 157 14.11 10.50 11.09
CA ALA A 157 15.33 9.89 10.60
C ALA A 157 15.69 10.34 9.18
N PHE A 158 14.72 10.32 8.27
CA PHE A 158 14.92 10.77 6.89
C PHE A 158 15.23 12.26 6.79
N THR A 159 14.44 13.11 7.46
CA THR A 159 14.67 14.55 7.44
C THR A 159 16.04 14.93 8.00
N GLU A 160 16.49 14.26 9.06
CA GLU A 160 17.82 14.46 9.63
C GLU A 160 18.91 14.08 8.60
N ALA A 161 18.79 12.91 7.97
CA ALA A 161 19.73 12.46 6.93
C ALA A 161 19.81 13.46 5.76
N MET A 162 18.66 14.01 5.34
CA MET A 162 18.58 14.97 4.24
C MET A 162 19.28 16.29 4.51
N THR A 163 19.44 16.69 5.78
CA THR A 163 20.23 17.89 6.12
C THR A 163 21.71 17.76 5.78
N HIS A 164 22.20 16.52 5.63
CA HIS A 164 23.58 16.22 5.26
C HIS A 164 23.78 16.06 3.75
N PHE A 165 22.72 16.09 2.95
CA PHE A 165 22.85 16.05 1.50
C PHE A 165 23.20 17.41 0.90
N PRO A 166 24.05 17.45 -0.14
CA PRO A 166 24.21 18.65 -0.95
C PRO A 166 22.87 19.00 -1.60
N ALA A 167 22.54 20.29 -1.64
CA ALA A 167 21.23 20.78 -2.10
C ALA A 167 20.04 20.20 -1.31
N SER A 168 20.19 20.06 0.02
CA SER A 168 19.16 19.56 0.96
C SER A 168 17.71 20.03 0.64
N PRO A 169 17.42 21.33 0.36
CA PRO A 169 16.06 21.76 0.07
C PRO A 169 15.40 21.08 -1.14
N PHE A 170 16.17 20.78 -2.19
CA PHE A 170 15.65 20.10 -3.38
C PHE A 170 15.17 18.68 -3.05
N TRP A 171 16.01 17.93 -2.32
CA TRP A 171 15.68 16.57 -1.91
C TRP A 171 14.47 16.56 -0.98
N SER A 172 14.38 17.49 -0.03
CA SER A 172 13.25 17.60 0.90
C SER A 172 11.92 17.80 0.16
N VAL A 173 11.89 18.68 -0.84
CA VAL A 173 10.68 18.89 -1.66
C VAL A 173 10.29 17.62 -2.42
N MET A 174 11.25 16.94 -3.07
CA MET A 174 10.96 15.70 -3.79
C MET A 174 10.46 14.58 -2.87
N PHE A 175 11.05 14.43 -1.69
CA PHE A 175 10.66 13.41 -0.71
C PHE A 175 9.25 13.65 -0.15
N PHE A 176 8.94 14.87 0.28
CA PHE A 176 7.60 15.17 0.80
C PHE A 176 6.54 15.16 -0.31
N LEU A 177 6.87 15.59 -1.53
CA LEU A 177 5.98 15.47 -2.68
C LEU A 177 5.68 13.99 -3.00
N MET A 178 6.69 13.12 -2.93
CA MET A 178 6.51 11.68 -3.06
C MET A 178 5.55 11.15 -1.98
N LEU A 179 5.76 11.47 -0.70
CA LEU A 179 4.88 11.02 0.39
C LEU A 179 3.43 11.49 0.20
N VAL A 180 3.23 12.74 -0.23
CA VAL A 180 1.89 13.27 -0.52
C VAL A 180 1.24 12.52 -1.69
N ASN A 181 1.97 12.26 -2.77
CA ASN A 181 1.43 11.51 -3.91
C ASN A 181 1.08 10.06 -3.56
N LEU A 182 1.90 9.40 -2.74
CA LEU A 182 1.60 8.06 -2.22
C LEU A 182 0.33 8.06 -1.37
N GLY A 183 0.19 9.02 -0.46
CA GLY A 183 -1.02 9.17 0.35
C GLY A 183 -2.26 9.46 -0.49
N LEU A 184 -2.18 10.37 -1.46
CA LEU A 184 -3.30 10.71 -2.35
C LEU A 184 -3.77 9.52 -3.18
N GLY A 185 -2.84 8.71 -3.71
CA GLY A 185 -3.18 7.52 -4.48
C GLY A 185 -4.04 6.52 -3.70
N SER A 186 -3.66 6.22 -2.46
CA SER A 186 -4.43 5.33 -1.59
C SER A 186 -5.78 5.92 -1.17
N MET A 187 -5.84 7.24 -0.96
CA MET A 187 -7.08 7.91 -0.57
C MET A 187 -8.13 7.90 -1.67
N PHE A 188 -7.74 7.96 -2.95
CA PHE A 188 -8.69 7.82 -4.07
C PHE A 188 -9.39 6.45 -4.06
N GLY A 189 -8.65 5.37 -3.82
CA GLY A 189 -9.24 4.02 -3.71
C GLY A 189 -10.17 3.86 -2.51
N THR A 190 -9.80 4.45 -1.37
CA THR A 190 -10.60 4.39 -0.13
C THR A 190 -11.92 5.14 -0.29
N ILE A 191 -11.89 6.37 -0.83
CA ILE A 191 -13.10 7.15 -1.09
C ILE A 191 -13.99 6.45 -2.13
N GLU A 192 -13.43 5.91 -3.22
CA GLU A 192 -14.23 5.20 -4.22
C GLU A 192 -14.88 3.93 -3.64
N GLY A 193 -14.21 3.23 -2.71
CA GLY A 193 -14.77 2.10 -1.96
C GLY A 193 -15.96 2.47 -1.07
N ILE A 194 -16.01 3.71 -0.57
CA ILE A 194 -17.16 4.22 0.22
C ILE A 194 -18.27 4.74 -0.70
N ILE A 195 -17.92 5.49 -1.74
CA ILE A 195 -18.87 6.20 -2.59
C ILE A 195 -19.63 5.23 -3.50
N THR A 196 -18.95 4.24 -4.10
CA THR A 196 -19.56 3.34 -5.09
C THR A 196 -20.75 2.56 -4.53
N PRO A 197 -20.64 1.87 -3.37
CA PRO A 197 -21.78 1.13 -2.80
C PRO A 197 -22.98 2.01 -2.43
N ILE A 198 -22.73 3.24 -1.96
CA ILE A 198 -23.78 4.18 -1.57
C ILE A 198 -24.52 4.71 -2.81
N VAL A 199 -23.79 5.05 -3.87
CA VAL A 199 -24.37 5.49 -5.15
C VAL A 199 -25.20 4.36 -5.78
N ASP A 200 -24.70 3.13 -5.76
CA ASP A 200 -25.42 1.98 -6.32
C ASP A 200 -26.70 1.65 -5.54
N THR A 201 -26.68 1.84 -4.22
CA THR A 201 -27.83 1.54 -3.35
C THR A 201 -28.88 2.64 -3.37
N PHE A 202 -28.48 3.90 -3.20
CA PHE A 202 -29.40 5.03 -3.02
C PHE A 202 -29.61 5.88 -4.28
N LYS A 203 -28.88 5.61 -5.39
CA LYS A 203 -28.93 6.35 -6.66
C LYS A 203 -28.83 7.88 -6.49
N VAL A 204 -27.98 8.32 -5.57
CA VAL A 204 -27.70 9.73 -5.31
C VAL A 204 -26.67 10.30 -6.27
N ARG A 205 -26.64 11.64 -6.43
CA ARG A 205 -25.62 12.32 -7.24
C ARG A 205 -24.23 12.16 -6.61
N LYS A 206 -23.28 11.61 -7.36
CA LYS A 206 -21.93 11.27 -6.89
C LYS A 206 -21.21 12.50 -6.32
N GLU A 207 -21.33 13.66 -6.97
CA GLU A 207 -20.62 14.89 -6.61
C GLU A 207 -21.02 15.39 -5.22
N ILE A 208 -22.32 15.39 -4.91
CA ILE A 208 -22.83 15.85 -3.62
C ILE A 208 -22.43 14.90 -2.51
N LEU A 209 -22.53 13.59 -2.78
CA LEU A 209 -22.13 12.58 -1.81
C LEU A 209 -20.64 12.69 -1.47
N THR A 210 -19.77 12.89 -2.46
CA THR A 210 -18.33 13.08 -2.24
C THR A 210 -18.08 14.30 -1.36
N VAL A 211 -18.71 15.45 -1.64
CA VAL A 211 -18.55 16.66 -0.81
C VAL A 211 -18.98 16.41 0.64
N ILE A 212 -20.13 15.74 0.85
CA ILE A 212 -20.60 15.40 2.20
C ILE A 212 -19.62 14.47 2.90
N CYS A 213 -19.14 13.43 2.23
CA CYS A 213 -18.16 12.49 2.78
C CYS A 213 -16.86 13.20 3.19
N CYS A 214 -16.34 14.09 2.33
CA CYS A 214 -15.14 14.87 2.63
C CYS A 214 -15.36 15.83 3.82
N LEU A 215 -16.52 16.48 3.93
CA LEU A 215 -16.84 17.36 5.06
C LEU A 215 -16.91 16.57 6.37
N VAL A 216 -17.58 15.41 6.37
CA VAL A 216 -17.66 14.53 7.55
C VAL A 216 -16.26 14.05 7.95
N ALA A 217 -15.46 13.58 6.98
CA ALA A 217 -14.09 13.14 7.23
C ALA A 217 -13.20 14.27 7.77
N PHE A 218 -13.37 15.51 7.28
CA PHE A 218 -12.66 16.68 7.78
C PHE A 218 -12.98 16.96 9.25
N PHE A 219 -14.25 16.96 9.64
CA PHE A 219 -14.64 17.21 11.04
C PHE A 219 -14.16 16.11 11.99
N ILE A 220 -14.22 14.84 11.58
CA ILE A 220 -13.66 13.72 12.36
C ILE A 220 -12.13 13.86 12.45
N GLY A 221 -11.48 14.23 11.34
CA GLY A 221 -10.03 14.41 11.25
C GLY A 221 -9.46 15.48 12.17
N LEU A 222 -10.26 16.45 12.64
CA LEU A 222 -9.83 17.46 13.61
C LEU A 222 -9.36 16.85 14.95
N ILE A 223 -9.81 15.63 15.29
CA ILE A 223 -9.33 14.90 16.47
C ILE A 223 -7.82 14.62 16.37
N PHE A 224 -7.32 14.33 15.16
CA PHE A 224 -5.91 13.96 14.94
C PHE A 224 -4.95 15.16 14.90
N VAL A 225 -5.47 16.39 14.82
CA VAL A 225 -4.64 17.62 14.76
C VAL A 225 -4.37 18.19 16.17
N GLN A 226 -4.92 17.58 17.22
CA GLN A 226 -4.71 18.01 18.60
C GLN A 226 -3.29 17.69 19.10
N ARG A 227 -2.87 18.29 20.23
CA ARG A 227 -1.54 18.03 20.84
C ARG A 227 -1.31 16.54 21.16
N SER A 228 -2.36 15.83 21.55
CA SER A 228 -2.38 14.38 21.76
C SER A 228 -2.76 13.58 20.50
N GLY A 229 -2.85 14.23 19.34
CA GLY A 229 -3.39 13.68 18.11
C GLY A 229 -2.62 12.45 17.62
N ASN A 230 -1.29 12.43 17.77
CA ASN A 230 -0.47 11.28 17.40
C ASN A 230 -0.89 10.00 18.15
N TYR A 231 -1.25 10.10 19.44
CA TYR A 231 -1.74 8.94 20.20
C TYR A 231 -3.06 8.40 19.66
N PHE A 232 -3.95 9.28 19.20
CA PHE A 232 -5.19 8.86 18.53
C PHE A 232 -4.91 8.24 17.16
N VAL A 233 -3.94 8.76 16.39
CA VAL A 233 -3.53 8.16 15.12
C VAL A 233 -3.02 6.74 15.34
N THR A 234 -2.09 6.54 16.27
CA THR A 234 -1.57 5.20 16.60
C THR A 234 -2.68 4.26 17.09
N MET A 235 -3.58 4.74 17.96
CA MET A 235 -4.72 3.95 18.43
C MET A 235 -5.65 3.50 17.29
N PHE A 236 -5.98 4.40 16.36
CA PHE A 236 -6.82 4.05 15.22
C PHE A 236 -6.08 3.13 14.24
N ASP A 237 -4.79 3.36 13.98
CA ASP A 237 -3.99 2.53 13.06
C ASP A 237 -3.90 1.08 13.53
N ASP A 238 -3.55 0.88 14.80
CA ASP A 238 -3.34 -0.46 15.37
C ASP A 238 -4.64 -1.28 15.46
N TYR A 239 -5.76 -0.63 15.82
CA TYR A 239 -6.98 -1.33 16.22
C TYR A 239 -8.16 -1.20 15.25
N SER A 240 -8.24 -0.17 14.40
CA SER A 240 -9.41 0.05 13.54
C SER A 240 -9.42 -0.80 12.28
N ALA A 241 -8.24 -1.12 11.72
CA ALA A 241 -8.15 -1.78 10.43
C ALA A 241 -7.71 -3.24 10.54
N THR A 242 -6.66 -3.55 11.31
CA THR A 242 -6.00 -4.87 11.27
C THR A 242 -6.94 -6.06 11.56
N LEU A 243 -7.60 -6.07 12.73
CA LEU A 243 -8.49 -7.18 13.10
C LEU A 243 -9.80 -7.22 12.28
N PRO A 244 -10.51 -6.09 12.09
CA PRO A 244 -11.73 -6.09 11.28
C PRO A 244 -11.49 -6.51 9.83
N LEU A 245 -10.40 -6.06 9.20
CA LEU A 245 -10.07 -6.41 7.82
C LEU A 245 -9.83 -7.92 7.68
N LEU A 246 -9.09 -8.55 8.59
CA LEU A 246 -8.91 -10.00 8.57
C LEU A 246 -10.25 -10.76 8.67
N ILE A 247 -11.16 -10.29 9.54
CA ILE A 247 -12.49 -10.90 9.68
C ILE A 247 -13.30 -10.74 8.38
N VAL A 248 -13.33 -9.53 7.81
CA VAL A 248 -14.06 -9.25 6.56
C VAL A 248 -13.52 -10.11 5.40
N VAL A 249 -12.21 -10.18 5.22
CA VAL A 249 -11.59 -10.98 4.14
C VAL A 249 -11.84 -12.47 4.30
N ILE A 250 -11.86 -13.01 5.54
CA ILE A 250 -12.26 -14.40 5.80
C ILE A 250 -13.70 -14.64 5.35
N LEU A 251 -14.61 -13.72 5.73
CA LEU A 251 -16.03 -13.83 5.37
C LEU A 251 -16.25 -13.72 3.86
N GLU A 252 -15.53 -12.83 3.17
CA GLU A 252 -15.55 -12.72 1.71
C GLU A 252 -15.06 -14.01 1.05
N ASN A 253 -13.94 -14.58 1.52
CA ASN A 253 -13.41 -15.83 0.98
C ASN A 253 -14.40 -16.99 1.16
N ILE A 254 -14.99 -17.13 2.35
CA ILE A 254 -16.00 -18.17 2.62
C ILE A 254 -17.25 -17.95 1.77
N ALA A 255 -17.69 -16.70 1.60
CA ALA A 255 -18.86 -16.36 0.79
C ALA A 255 -18.66 -16.77 -0.68
N VAL A 256 -17.51 -16.47 -1.28
CA VAL A 256 -17.23 -16.83 -2.68
C VAL A 256 -17.02 -18.33 -2.85
N THR A 257 -16.22 -18.97 -1.99
CA THR A 257 -15.80 -20.36 -2.21
C THR A 257 -16.86 -21.38 -1.79
N ARG A 258 -17.60 -21.14 -0.69
CA ARG A 258 -18.57 -22.08 -0.11
C ARG A 258 -20.01 -21.71 -0.42
N ILE A 259 -20.41 -20.45 -0.26
CA ILE A 259 -21.82 -20.03 -0.42
C ILE A 259 -22.16 -19.88 -1.90
N TYR A 260 -21.38 -19.10 -2.65
CA TYR A 260 -21.55 -18.97 -4.09
C TYR A 260 -21.17 -20.27 -4.81
N GLY A 261 -20.06 -20.88 -4.37
CA GLY A 261 -19.56 -22.16 -4.85
C GLY A 261 -18.42 -21.98 -5.83
N ILE A 262 -17.26 -22.54 -5.48
CA ILE A 262 -16.02 -22.43 -6.26
C ILE A 262 -16.16 -22.93 -7.71
N ASP A 263 -16.96 -23.97 -7.95
CA ASP A 263 -17.10 -24.55 -9.29
C ASP A 263 -17.82 -23.57 -10.23
N LYS A 264 -18.84 -22.85 -9.73
CA LYS A 264 -19.53 -21.78 -10.48
C LYS A 264 -18.63 -20.59 -10.71
N PHE A 265 -17.88 -20.18 -9.68
CA PHE A 265 -16.94 -19.07 -9.80
C PHE A 265 -15.86 -19.33 -10.86
N MET A 266 -15.35 -20.57 -10.96
CA MET A 266 -14.40 -20.95 -12.01
C MET A 266 -15.03 -20.97 -13.40
N GLU A 267 -16.32 -21.32 -13.52
CA GLU A 267 -17.06 -21.24 -14.78
C GLU A 267 -17.25 -19.78 -15.23
N ASP A 268 -17.62 -18.88 -14.31
CA ASP A 268 -17.76 -17.45 -14.60
C ASP A 268 -16.41 -16.84 -15.02
N LEU A 269 -15.32 -17.18 -14.33
CA LEU A 269 -13.98 -16.74 -14.72
C LEU A 269 -13.58 -17.25 -16.11
N LYS A 270 -13.95 -18.49 -16.45
CA LYS A 270 -13.70 -19.05 -17.78
C LYS A 270 -14.52 -18.35 -18.85
N ASP A 271 -15.76 -17.97 -18.56
CA ASP A 271 -16.63 -17.19 -19.45
C ASP A 271 -16.08 -15.78 -19.68
N MET A 272 -15.52 -15.14 -18.65
CA MET A 272 -14.92 -13.80 -18.75
C MET A 272 -13.56 -13.80 -19.47
N LEU A 273 -12.66 -14.73 -19.12
CA LEU A 273 -11.28 -14.76 -19.61
C LEU A 273 -11.12 -15.49 -20.95
N GLY A 274 -12.08 -16.34 -21.33
CA GLY A 274 -11.98 -17.22 -22.50
C GLY A 274 -11.05 -18.41 -22.33
N PHE A 275 -10.27 -18.47 -21.24
CA PHE A 275 -9.44 -19.62 -20.85
C PHE A 275 -9.79 -20.11 -19.45
N ALA A 276 -9.61 -21.41 -19.20
CA ALA A 276 -9.84 -21.97 -17.88
C ALA A 276 -8.68 -21.62 -16.93
N PRO A 277 -8.94 -21.02 -15.76
CA PRO A 277 -7.91 -20.78 -14.75
C PRO A 277 -7.30 -22.10 -14.25
N SER A 278 -6.04 -22.06 -13.82
CA SER A 278 -5.32 -23.24 -13.38
C SER A 278 -5.94 -23.86 -12.12
N GLN A 279 -5.81 -25.18 -11.97
CA GLN A 279 -6.29 -25.91 -10.78
C GLN A 279 -5.60 -25.45 -9.49
N TYR A 280 -4.44 -24.79 -9.58
CA TYR A 280 -3.77 -24.18 -8.43
C TYR A 280 -4.69 -23.19 -7.69
N TYR A 281 -5.38 -22.31 -8.42
CA TYR A 281 -6.32 -21.34 -7.82
C TYR A 281 -7.48 -22.03 -7.10
N TYR A 282 -7.94 -23.16 -7.62
CA TYR A 282 -9.00 -23.95 -7.01
C TYR A 282 -8.65 -24.39 -5.59
N TYR A 283 -7.50 -25.03 -5.41
CA TYR A 283 -7.04 -25.48 -4.09
C TYR A 283 -6.62 -24.32 -3.20
N MET A 284 -5.99 -23.29 -3.78
CA MET A 284 -5.51 -22.13 -3.04
C MET A 284 -6.64 -21.34 -2.41
N TRP A 285 -7.70 -21.04 -3.16
CA TRP A 285 -8.84 -20.29 -2.62
C TRP A 285 -9.72 -21.13 -1.70
N LYS A 286 -9.95 -22.40 -2.02
CA LYS A 286 -10.88 -23.26 -1.26
C LYS A 286 -10.36 -23.71 0.10
N TYR A 287 -9.05 -23.96 0.22
CA TYR A 287 -8.46 -24.58 1.41
C TYR A 287 -7.32 -23.77 2.02
N VAL A 288 -6.33 -23.38 1.23
CA VAL A 288 -5.10 -22.80 1.78
C VAL A 288 -5.33 -21.37 2.29
N SER A 289 -5.94 -20.51 1.48
CA SER A 289 -6.24 -19.12 1.85
C SER A 289 -7.08 -19.02 3.14
N PRO A 290 -8.23 -19.70 3.29
CA PRO A 290 -9.02 -19.62 4.52
C PRO A 290 -8.28 -20.19 5.73
N LEU A 291 -7.45 -21.23 5.55
CA LEU A 291 -6.64 -21.78 6.62
C LEU A 291 -5.57 -20.78 7.10
N VAL A 292 -4.82 -20.17 6.18
CA VAL A 292 -3.80 -19.17 6.50
C VAL A 292 -4.42 -17.96 7.19
N LEU A 293 -5.53 -17.46 6.64
CA LEU A 293 -6.27 -16.35 7.24
C LEU A 293 -6.77 -16.67 8.65
N LEU A 294 -7.30 -17.87 8.88
CA LEU A 294 -7.74 -18.32 10.20
C LEU A 294 -6.57 -18.41 11.19
N CYS A 295 -5.43 -18.96 10.77
CA CYS A 295 -4.22 -18.99 11.59
C CYS A 295 -3.75 -17.58 11.99
N LEU A 296 -3.79 -16.63 11.05
CA LEU A 296 -3.43 -15.23 11.31
C LEU A 296 -4.40 -14.55 12.27
N LEU A 297 -5.70 -14.80 12.14
CA LEU A 297 -6.71 -14.28 13.05
C LEU A 297 -6.48 -14.80 14.47
N VAL A 298 -6.27 -16.11 14.62
CA VAL A 298 -5.99 -16.73 15.93
C VAL A 298 -4.71 -16.18 16.53
N ALA A 299 -3.63 -16.08 15.76
CA ALA A 299 -2.36 -15.51 16.23
C ALA A 299 -2.53 -14.05 16.69
N SER A 300 -3.30 -13.25 15.95
CA SER A 300 -3.56 -11.85 16.29
C SER A 300 -4.36 -11.71 17.58
N ILE A 301 -5.39 -12.55 17.78
CA ILE A 301 -6.18 -12.57 19.02
C ILE A 301 -5.33 -13.02 20.21
N VAL A 302 -4.53 -14.08 20.05
CA VAL A 302 -3.65 -14.58 21.12
C VAL A 302 -2.65 -13.50 21.53
N GLN A 303 -2.01 -12.82 20.58
CA GLN A 303 -1.05 -11.77 20.90
C GLN A 303 -1.70 -10.57 21.56
N MET A 304 -2.91 -10.18 21.13
CA MET A 304 -3.67 -9.13 21.80
C MET A 304 -4.06 -9.50 23.25
N GLY A 305 -4.22 -10.80 23.54
CA GLY A 305 -4.43 -11.30 24.90
C GLY A 305 -3.17 -11.37 25.76
N LEU A 306 -2.00 -11.61 25.15
CA LEU A 306 -0.71 -11.75 25.84
C LEU A 306 -0.02 -10.41 26.10
N SER A 307 -0.18 -9.44 25.19
CA SER A 307 0.43 -8.11 25.31
C SER A 307 -0.64 -7.09 25.65
N PRO A 308 -0.60 -6.44 26.83
CA PRO A 308 -1.59 -5.44 27.18
C PRO A 308 -1.53 -4.29 26.17
N PRO A 309 -2.69 -3.81 25.68
CA PRO A 309 -2.77 -2.70 24.75
C PRO A 309 -2.24 -1.41 25.41
N GLY A 310 -1.28 -0.77 24.76
CA GLY A 310 -0.63 0.44 25.24
C GLY A 310 0.01 1.23 24.12
N TYR A 311 0.69 2.31 24.49
CA TYR A 311 1.33 3.25 23.58
C TYR A 311 2.63 3.75 24.20
N ASN A 312 3.58 4.16 23.35
CA ASN A 312 4.80 4.82 23.81
C ASN A 312 4.50 6.32 24.00
N ALA A 313 4.67 6.82 25.22
CA ALA A 313 4.55 8.24 25.55
C ALA A 313 5.93 8.89 25.62
N TRP A 314 6.03 10.12 25.13
CA TRP A 314 7.24 10.93 25.26
C TRP A 314 7.19 11.70 26.57
N ILE A 315 8.13 11.45 27.47
CA ILE A 315 8.25 12.16 28.76
C ILE A 315 9.30 13.26 28.61
N GLU A 316 8.87 14.50 28.77
CA GLU A 316 9.73 15.69 28.62
C GLU A 316 10.89 15.71 29.65
N ASP A 317 10.62 15.26 30.88
CA ASP A 317 11.59 15.33 31.99
C ASP A 317 12.77 14.35 31.83
N SER A 318 12.55 13.19 31.22
CA SER A 318 13.59 12.16 31.00
C SER A 318 14.11 12.14 29.56
N ALA A 319 13.45 12.84 28.63
CA ALA A 319 13.72 12.77 27.19
C ALA A 319 13.78 11.33 26.65
N THR A 320 12.93 10.46 27.21
CA THR A 320 12.82 9.05 26.84
C THR A 320 11.37 8.68 26.49
N GLU A 321 11.22 7.71 25.61
CA GLU A 321 9.93 7.06 25.36
C GLU A 321 9.68 5.97 26.41
N GLU A 322 8.51 6.03 27.05
CA GLU A 322 8.07 5.01 28.00
C GLU A 322 6.75 4.39 27.56
N PHE A 323 6.63 3.07 27.70
CA PHE A 323 5.42 2.34 27.37
C PHE A 323 4.38 2.50 28.48
N HIS A 324 3.24 3.09 28.13
CA HIS A 324 2.08 3.25 29.02
C HIS A 324 0.88 2.47 28.50
N SER A 325 0.15 1.83 29.40
CA SER A 325 -1.10 1.14 29.06
C SER A 325 -2.24 2.15 28.81
N TYR A 326 -3.17 1.81 27.92
CA TYR A 326 -4.33 2.65 27.69
C TYR A 326 -5.23 2.73 28.93
N PRO A 327 -5.77 3.92 29.25
CA PRO A 327 -6.78 4.06 30.29
C PRO A 327 -8.07 3.32 29.91
N THR A 328 -8.93 3.02 30.89
CA THR A 328 -10.16 2.23 30.68
C THR A 328 -11.08 2.83 29.62
N TRP A 329 -11.18 4.16 29.52
CA TRP A 329 -11.96 4.81 28.46
C TRP A 329 -11.35 4.59 27.07
N GLY A 330 -10.02 4.58 26.95
CA GLY A 330 -9.31 4.33 25.69
C GLY A 330 -9.50 2.90 25.22
N MET A 331 -9.51 1.95 26.18
CA MET A 331 -9.85 0.56 25.92
C MET A 331 -11.26 0.38 25.35
N ILE A 332 -12.24 1.13 25.87
CA ILE A 332 -13.61 1.13 25.35
C ILE A 332 -13.62 1.64 23.91
N VAL A 333 -12.86 2.69 23.60
CA VAL A 333 -12.73 3.22 22.24
C VAL A 333 -12.14 2.16 21.29
N CYS A 334 -11.05 1.50 21.65
CA CYS A 334 -10.44 0.45 20.84
C CYS A 334 -11.42 -0.68 20.52
N ILE A 335 -12.12 -1.19 21.55
CA ILE A 335 -13.13 -2.25 21.37
C ILE A 335 -14.29 -1.75 20.51
N SER A 336 -14.75 -0.52 20.72
CA SER A 336 -15.83 0.08 19.95
C SER A 336 -15.47 0.21 18.47
N LEU A 337 -14.23 0.57 18.13
CA LEU A 337 -13.78 0.67 16.73
C LEU A 337 -13.83 -0.69 16.03
N MET A 338 -13.33 -1.74 16.68
CA MET A 338 -13.36 -3.09 16.14
C MET A 338 -14.80 -3.60 15.93
N VAL A 339 -15.64 -3.42 16.94
CA VAL A 339 -17.04 -3.85 16.87
C VAL A 339 -17.77 -3.08 15.78
N LEU A 340 -17.62 -1.76 15.71
CA LEU A 340 -18.29 -0.93 14.70
C LEU A 340 -17.95 -1.36 13.26
N ALA A 341 -16.71 -1.78 13.01
CA ALA A 341 -16.28 -2.23 11.69
C ALA A 341 -16.86 -3.61 11.31
N VAL A 342 -16.99 -4.54 12.26
CA VAL A 342 -17.46 -5.92 11.99
C VAL A 342 -18.98 -6.07 12.09
N LEU A 343 -19.62 -5.28 12.95
CA LEU A 343 -21.04 -5.37 13.31
C LEU A 343 -22.03 -5.24 12.13
N PRO A 344 -21.77 -4.48 11.05
CA PRO A 344 -22.69 -4.41 9.91
C PRO A 344 -22.99 -5.78 9.28
N VAL A 345 -22.01 -6.70 9.24
CA VAL A 345 -22.19 -8.03 8.63
C VAL A 345 -23.25 -8.87 9.36
N PRO A 346 -23.15 -9.13 10.68
CA PRO A 346 -24.18 -9.87 11.40
C PRO A 346 -25.50 -9.12 11.50
N ILE A 347 -25.50 -7.78 11.59
CA ILE A 347 -26.76 -7.00 11.60
C ILE A 347 -27.54 -7.25 10.31
N VAL A 348 -26.90 -7.10 9.14
CA VAL A 348 -27.58 -7.28 7.85
C VAL A 348 -28.09 -8.72 7.70
N PHE A 349 -27.34 -9.71 8.19
CA PHE A 349 -27.76 -11.10 8.22
C PHE A 349 -29.02 -11.31 9.10
N VAL A 350 -29.05 -10.76 10.32
CA VAL A 350 -30.19 -10.88 11.24
C VAL A 350 -31.42 -10.17 10.68
N VAL A 351 -31.26 -8.97 10.12
CA VAL A 351 -32.36 -8.19 9.54
C VAL A 351 -33.02 -8.95 8.38
N HIS A 352 -32.23 -9.56 7.49
CA HIS A 352 -32.77 -10.41 6.41
C HIS A 352 -33.46 -11.67 6.96
N ARG A 353 -32.89 -12.33 7.98
CA ARG A 353 -33.50 -13.54 8.56
C ARG A 353 -34.79 -13.28 9.31
N CYS A 354 -34.96 -12.07 9.86
CA CYS A 354 -36.17 -11.66 10.57
C CYS A 354 -37.22 -11.01 9.64
N ASN A 355 -37.01 -10.97 8.32
CA ASN A 355 -37.92 -10.34 7.34
C ASN A 355 -38.34 -8.90 7.71
N LEU A 356 -37.48 -8.13 8.40
CA LEU A 356 -37.78 -6.75 8.80
C LEU A 356 -37.70 -5.75 7.63
N ILE A 357 -37.22 -6.21 6.46
CA ILE A 357 -37.22 -5.48 5.19
C ILE A 357 -38.13 -6.25 4.24
N ASP A 358 -39.25 -5.64 3.84
CA ASP A 358 -40.13 -6.18 2.79
C ASP A 358 -39.35 -6.31 1.47
N ASP A 359 -39.43 -7.48 0.84
CA ASP A 359 -38.80 -7.87 -0.43
C ASP A 359 -39.22 -7.01 -1.66
N ASN A 360 -39.86 -5.86 -1.47
CA ASN A 360 -40.08 -4.90 -2.57
C ASN A 360 -38.76 -4.25 -3.07
N SER A 361 -37.65 -4.41 -2.34
CA SER A 361 -36.28 -4.11 -2.81
C SER A 361 -35.62 -5.27 -3.56
N GLY A 362 -36.30 -6.42 -3.74
CA GLY A 362 -35.84 -7.51 -4.62
C GLY A 362 -35.74 -7.08 -6.09
N SER A 363 -36.38 -5.97 -6.48
CA SER A 363 -36.17 -5.33 -7.79
C SER A 363 -34.83 -4.59 -7.91
N LEU A 364 -34.10 -4.27 -6.83
CA LEU A 364 -32.83 -3.54 -6.92
C LEU A 364 -31.62 -4.50 -6.98
N ALA A 365 -31.62 -5.58 -6.21
CA ALA A 365 -30.57 -6.60 -6.29
C ALA A 365 -30.64 -7.44 -7.58
N SER A 366 -31.85 -7.72 -8.09
CA SER A 366 -32.04 -8.49 -9.33
C SER A 366 -31.74 -7.70 -10.62
N VAL A 367 -31.65 -6.37 -10.55
CA VAL A 367 -31.33 -5.52 -11.71
C VAL A 367 -29.85 -5.58 -12.11
N SER A 368 -28.93 -5.85 -11.16
CA SER A 368 -27.52 -6.08 -11.51
C SER A 368 -27.34 -7.41 -12.27
N TYR A 369 -28.03 -8.48 -11.85
CA TYR A 369 -27.97 -9.79 -12.50
C TYR A 369 -28.67 -9.83 -13.87
N LYS A 370 -29.74 -9.04 -14.07
CA LYS A 370 -30.44 -8.95 -15.37
C LYS A 370 -29.60 -8.25 -16.45
N ARG A 371 -28.76 -7.27 -16.10
CA ARG A 371 -27.91 -6.56 -17.08
C ARG A 371 -26.85 -7.47 -17.73
N GLY A 372 -26.39 -8.50 -17.01
CA GLY A 372 -25.45 -9.51 -17.53
C GLY A 372 -26.06 -10.55 -18.49
N ARG A 373 -27.39 -10.67 -18.54
CA ARG A 373 -28.09 -11.64 -19.41
C ARG A 373 -28.51 -11.05 -20.76
N ILE A 374 -28.60 -9.72 -20.89
CA ILE A 374 -29.00 -9.03 -22.13
C ILE A 374 -27.91 -9.11 -23.23
N ILE A 375 -26.68 -9.50 -22.90
CA ILE A 375 -25.58 -9.68 -23.89
C ILE A 375 -25.65 -11.06 -24.58
N LYS A 376 -26.63 -11.91 -24.22
CA LYS A 376 -26.79 -13.27 -24.77
C LYS A 376 -28.03 -13.36 -25.67
N GLU A 377 -28.13 -12.51 -26.70
CA GLU A 377 -28.98 -12.79 -27.86
C GLU A 377 -28.10 -12.98 -29.11
N PRO A 378 -28.26 -14.07 -29.86
CA PRO A 378 -27.49 -14.29 -31.07
C PRO A 378 -27.93 -13.30 -32.16
N VAL A 379 -26.97 -12.53 -32.67
CA VAL A 379 -27.13 -11.71 -33.88
C VAL A 379 -27.40 -12.66 -35.05
N ASN A 380 -28.67 -12.77 -35.44
CA ASN A 380 -29.10 -13.19 -36.77
C ASN A 380 -30.56 -12.78 -36.96
N LEU A 381 -30.77 -11.61 -37.58
CA LEU A 381 -31.86 -11.41 -38.53
C LEU A 381 -31.62 -10.09 -39.30
N GLU A 382 -31.43 -10.24 -40.60
CA GLU A 382 -31.59 -9.18 -41.59
C GLU A 382 -32.98 -8.52 -41.46
N GLY A 383 -33.04 -7.19 -41.61
CA GLY A 383 -34.28 -6.50 -41.94
C GLY A 383 -34.66 -5.35 -41.00
N ASP A 384 -34.68 -4.15 -41.57
CA ASP A 384 -35.39 -2.94 -41.13
C ASP A 384 -34.89 -2.14 -39.91
N ASN A 385 -33.89 -1.29 -40.17
CA ASN A 385 -33.66 -0.06 -39.42
C ASN A 385 -34.20 1.15 -40.20
N THR A 386 -35.49 1.46 -40.09
CA THR A 386 -35.99 2.84 -40.26
C THR A 386 -37.17 3.10 -39.32
N SER A 387 -36.88 3.66 -38.15
CA SER A 387 -37.65 4.74 -37.52
C SER A 387 -37.29 4.88 -36.04
N LEU A 388 -37.34 6.12 -35.55
CA LEU A 388 -37.37 6.51 -34.13
C LEU A 388 -36.03 6.62 -33.39
N ILE A 389 -35.22 7.61 -33.76
CA ILE A 389 -34.58 8.47 -32.75
C ILE A 389 -34.71 9.94 -33.18
N HIS A 390 -35.80 10.59 -32.74
CA HIS A 390 -35.85 12.04 -32.57
C HIS A 390 -35.99 12.29 -31.06
N GLY A 391 -34.97 12.89 -30.47
CA GLY A 391 -34.95 13.26 -29.04
C GLY A 391 -33.66 13.98 -28.69
N LYS A 392 -33.66 15.31 -28.90
CA LYS A 392 -32.56 16.26 -28.68
C LYS A 392 -31.97 16.22 -27.26
N SER A 393 -30.66 16.37 -27.17
CA SER A 393 -29.97 17.14 -26.11
C SER A 393 -29.13 18.26 -26.77
N PRO A 394 -29.06 19.48 -26.18
CA PRO A 394 -28.47 20.64 -26.83
C PRO A 394 -26.98 20.81 -26.49
N SER A 395 -26.31 21.64 -27.30
CA SER A 395 -25.03 22.33 -27.06
C SER A 395 -23.81 21.71 -27.73
N GLU A 396 -23.53 22.11 -28.98
CA GLU A 396 -22.16 22.32 -29.46
C GLU A 396 -22.19 23.27 -30.68
N VAL A 397 -21.28 24.25 -30.67
CA VAL A 397 -21.12 25.34 -31.66
C VAL A 397 -20.44 24.78 -32.93
N PRO A 398 -20.76 25.25 -34.16
CA PRO A 398 -20.36 24.54 -35.38
C PRO A 398 -18.95 24.90 -35.87
N SER A 399 -18.19 23.90 -36.31
CA SER A 399 -17.02 24.04 -37.18
C SER A 399 -17.40 23.76 -38.65
N PRO A 400 -16.80 24.44 -39.64
CA PRO A 400 -17.36 24.53 -40.98
C PRO A 400 -17.05 23.34 -41.89
N ASN A 401 -18.02 23.03 -42.75
CA ASN A 401 -17.99 22.05 -43.82
C ASN A 401 -16.82 22.22 -44.81
N PHE A 402 -16.35 21.09 -45.35
CA PHE A 402 -15.83 21.01 -46.72
C PHE A 402 -16.27 19.70 -47.41
N GLY A 403 -16.97 19.86 -48.54
CA GLY A 403 -16.82 19.04 -49.75
C GLY A 403 -17.41 17.62 -49.80
N LYS A 404 -18.67 17.51 -50.27
CA LYS A 404 -19.18 16.31 -50.99
C LYS A 404 -18.47 16.14 -52.34
N ASN A 405 -18.50 14.89 -52.86
CA ASN A 405 -18.29 14.40 -54.24
C ASN A 405 -17.08 13.46 -54.30
N ILE A 406 -17.07 12.25 -54.84
CA ILE A 406 -17.79 11.52 -55.91
C ILE A 406 -17.48 10.04 -55.66
N TYR A 407 -18.38 9.08 -55.88
CA TYR A 407 -18.04 7.82 -56.60
C TYR A 407 -19.30 7.12 -57.12
N ARG A 408 -19.29 6.91 -58.43
CA ARG A 408 -20.32 6.32 -59.29
C ARG A 408 -20.04 4.82 -59.43
N LYS A 409 -21.09 4.00 -59.31
CA LYS A 409 -21.10 2.54 -59.59
C LYS A 409 -20.60 2.22 -60.99
N GLN A 410 -19.81 1.15 -61.14
CA GLN A 410 -19.88 0.26 -62.30
C GLN A 410 -19.57 -1.19 -61.92
N THR A 411 -20.43 -2.06 -62.43
CA THR A 411 -20.55 -3.52 -62.29
C THR A 411 -19.62 -4.29 -63.22
N GLY A 412 -19.13 -5.46 -62.79
CA GLY A 412 -18.58 -6.48 -63.68
C GLY A 412 -17.76 -7.56 -62.96
N SER A 413 -18.29 -8.77 -62.89
CA SER A 413 -17.55 -10.04 -62.69
C SER A 413 -17.65 -10.84 -64.01
N PRO A 414 -17.00 -12.02 -64.22
CA PRO A 414 -16.15 -12.82 -63.33
C PRO A 414 -14.86 -13.38 -64.01
N ALA A 415 -13.95 -14.01 -63.24
CA ALA A 415 -13.44 -15.38 -63.49
C ALA A 415 -12.10 -15.71 -62.79
N LEU A 416 -12.14 -16.90 -62.14
CA LEU A 416 -11.13 -17.96 -62.04
C LEU A 416 -9.94 -17.90 -61.03
N ASP A 417 -10.11 -18.73 -60.00
CA ASP A 417 -9.21 -19.74 -59.40
C ASP A 417 -7.76 -19.42 -59.07
N THR A 418 -7.40 -19.50 -57.77
CA THR A 418 -6.66 -20.64 -57.17
C THR A 418 -6.24 -20.33 -55.73
N ALA A 419 -6.56 -21.23 -54.80
CA ALA A 419 -5.89 -21.38 -53.49
C ALA A 419 -4.56 -22.17 -53.72
N PRO A 420 -3.54 -22.24 -52.81
CA PRO A 420 -3.70 -22.47 -51.36
C PRO A 420 -2.59 -21.93 -50.40
N ASN A 421 -2.89 -22.06 -49.09
CA ASN A 421 -2.01 -22.33 -47.94
C ASN A 421 -0.57 -21.75 -47.82
N GLY A 422 -0.31 -21.09 -46.67
CA GLY A 422 0.79 -21.52 -45.79
C GLY A 422 1.81 -20.48 -45.30
N ARG A 423 1.75 -20.22 -43.98
CA ARG A 423 2.87 -20.26 -43.00
C ARG A 423 4.00 -19.19 -43.01
N TYR A 424 4.27 -18.69 -41.77
CA TYR A 424 5.46 -17.96 -41.25
C TYR A 424 5.66 -16.54 -41.83
N GLY A 425 6.05 -15.49 -41.11
CA GLY A 425 6.49 -15.27 -39.74
C GLY A 425 7.30 -13.96 -39.72
N ILE A 426 7.09 -13.13 -38.70
CA ILE A 426 7.99 -12.09 -38.13
C ILE A 426 8.47 -10.94 -39.05
N GLY A 427 8.13 -9.71 -38.66
CA GLY A 427 8.81 -8.49 -39.11
C GLY A 427 8.39 -7.27 -38.29
N TYR A 428 9.26 -6.85 -37.36
CA TYR A 428 9.18 -5.57 -36.67
C TYR A 428 9.21 -4.42 -37.68
N LEU A 429 8.36 -3.41 -37.51
CA LEU A 429 8.41 -2.17 -38.29
C LEU A 429 8.68 -1.00 -37.34
N MET A 430 9.92 -0.53 -37.38
CA MET A 430 10.39 0.70 -36.75
C MET A 430 9.93 1.93 -37.55
N ALA A 431 9.86 3.06 -36.84
CA ALA A 431 9.41 4.36 -37.30
C ALA A 431 10.29 4.94 -38.42
N ASP A 432 9.64 5.47 -39.47
CA ASP A 432 10.26 6.28 -40.51
C ASP A 432 10.51 7.72 -40.02
N MET A 433 11.76 8.17 -40.19
CA MET A 433 12.19 9.57 -40.11
C MET A 433 12.13 10.19 -41.52
N PRO A 434 11.84 11.50 -41.69
CA PRO A 434 11.76 12.12 -43.00
C PRO A 434 13.13 12.62 -43.51
N ASP A 435 13.47 12.26 -44.75
CA ASP A 435 14.65 12.74 -45.48
C ASP A 435 14.54 14.21 -45.92
N MET A 436 15.63 14.95 -45.73
CA MET A 436 15.89 16.28 -46.31
C MET A 436 16.31 16.19 -47.78
N PRO A 437 15.99 17.17 -48.63
CA PRO A 437 16.55 17.26 -49.98
C PRO A 437 17.84 18.12 -50.01
N GLU A 438 18.89 17.60 -50.65
CA GLU A 438 20.05 18.39 -51.08
C GLU A 438 19.82 19.06 -52.45
N SER A 439 20.16 20.36 -52.47
CA SER A 439 20.87 21.17 -53.47
C SER A 439 20.29 21.46 -54.86
N ASP A 440 20.15 22.76 -55.18
CA ASP A 440 21.00 23.48 -56.17
C ASP A 440 20.66 24.99 -56.22
N LEU A 441 21.73 25.82 -56.25
CA LEU A 441 21.85 27.30 -56.26
C LEU A 441 21.64 28.12 -54.98
#